data_AF-A0A6P8W7Y6-F1
#
_entry.id   AF-A0A6P8W7Y6-F1
#
_cell.length_a   1.000
_cell.length_b   1.000
_cell.length_c   1.000
_cell.angle_alpha   90.00
_cell.angle_beta   90.00
_cell.angle_gamma   90.00
#
_symmetry.space_group_name_H-M   'P 1'
#
loop_
_entity.id
_entity.type
_entity.pdbx_description
1 polymer ?
#
loop_
_entity_poly.entity_id
_entity_poly.type
_entity_poly.pdbx_seq_one_letter_code
_entity_poly.pdbx_strand_id
1 'polypeptide(L)'
;MALLNKFLAQSHVRTLFTSRNNNFKDSAACGNLLKEIKTSANAAELAVTIEEQSNVEDANLIQKVPLVNYVRQLSSDGASLRDVLSAKIPQEQERVKAFRKEFGATKMGETTIDMMYGGMRGIRALVTETSVLDADEGIRFRGLSIPECQKVLPAANGGTEPLPEGLFWLLLTGEVPSKAQVQQLSQEWADRAALPQHVVTMLNNMPTTLHPMSQFAAAVTALNHDSKFAKAYSEGVHKSKYWEYVYEDSMDLIAKLPVVAATIYCNTYRGGKGSRSIDSNLDWSANFVKMLGYDSPEFTELMRLYLTIHSDHEGGNVSAHTVHLVGSALSDPYLSFAAGMNGLAGPLHGLANQEVLVWLRKLQREAGNNPSEEQLKEYIWKTLKSGQVVPGYGHAVLRKTDPRYTCQREFALKHLPDDELFQLVSKIYKVVPPILTETGKVKNPWPNVDAHSGVLLQYYGMKEMNYYTVLFGVSRALGVLASLVWDRALGLPIERPKSFSTDMLVNMTKKK
;
A
#
# COMPACT_ATOMS: atom_id res chain seq x y z
N MET A 1 4.16 58.01 5.24
CA MET A 1 3.86 59.09 6.21
C MET A 1 2.39 59.52 6.20
N ALA A 2 1.78 59.90 5.06
CA ALA A 2 0.35 60.23 5.01
C ALA A 2 -0.61 59.01 5.21
N LEU A 3 -0.19 57.78 4.83
CA LEU A 3 -0.94 56.55 5.13
C LEU A 3 -0.76 56.05 6.57
N LEU A 4 0.36 56.37 7.23
CA LEU A 4 0.63 55.95 8.61
C LEU A 4 -0.23 56.72 9.62
N ASN A 5 -0.55 57.98 9.30
CA ASN A 5 -1.45 58.83 10.10
C ASN A 5 -2.94 58.47 9.93
N LYS A 6 -3.32 57.68 8.91
CA LYS A 6 -4.70 57.19 8.74
C LYS A 6 -4.96 55.92 9.55
N PHE A 7 -3.92 55.15 9.87
CA PHE A 7 -4.01 53.90 10.65
C PHE A 7 -4.09 54.16 12.17
N LEU A 8 -3.51 55.26 12.64
CA LEU A 8 -3.47 55.63 14.06
C LEU A 8 -4.73 56.38 14.56
N ALA A 9 -5.77 56.53 13.74
CA ALA A 9 -6.97 57.30 14.07
C ALA A 9 -8.21 56.46 14.42
N GLN A 10 -8.13 55.13 14.48
CA GLN A 10 -9.30 54.26 14.72
C GLN A 10 -9.28 53.41 16.00
N SER A 11 -8.29 53.55 16.88
CA SER A 11 -8.33 52.91 18.21
C SER A 11 -8.34 53.94 19.33
N HIS A 12 -9.52 54.46 19.64
CA HIS A 12 -9.75 55.30 20.83
C HIS A 12 -10.28 54.44 21.98
N VAL A 13 -9.39 54.00 22.89
CA VAL A 13 -9.61 54.05 24.35
C VAL A 13 -8.25 54.31 25.04
N ARG A 14 -7.95 55.60 25.20
CA ARG A 14 -7.42 56.30 26.41
C ARG A 14 -7.15 55.40 27.64
N THR A 15 -6.05 55.42 28.39
CA THR A 15 -5.31 56.54 29.03
C THR A 15 -4.11 55.88 29.76
N LEU A 16 -2.86 56.26 29.59
CA LEU A 16 -2.11 57.15 30.50
C LEU A 16 -0.71 57.44 29.90
N PHE A 17 -0.62 58.52 29.12
CA PHE A 17 0.54 59.42 29.13
C PHE A 17 0.36 60.28 30.40
N THR A 18 1.32 60.67 31.22
CA THR A 18 2.62 61.32 31.00
C THR A 18 3.11 61.71 32.40
N SER A 19 4.40 61.63 32.73
CA SER A 19 5.23 62.81 33.07
C SER A 19 6.62 62.44 33.62
N ARG A 20 7.61 63.26 33.23
CA ARG A 20 8.89 63.58 33.88
C ARG A 20 10.07 62.61 33.75
N ASN A 21 10.93 62.97 32.79
CA ASN A 21 12.35 63.29 32.91
C ASN A 21 13.18 62.76 34.11
N ASN A 22 14.37 62.30 33.70
CA ASN A 22 15.69 62.39 34.32
C ASN A 22 16.19 61.28 35.26
N ASN A 23 17.42 60.88 34.90
CA ASN A 23 18.49 60.26 35.69
C ASN A 23 18.49 58.73 35.87
N PHE A 24 19.45 58.11 35.18
CA PHE A 24 20.12 56.89 35.59
C PHE A 24 20.60 56.99 37.04
N LYS A 25 20.28 55.98 37.87
CA LYS A 25 21.17 55.39 38.89
C LYS A 25 20.57 54.11 39.51
N ASP A 26 21.41 53.09 39.51
CA ASP A 26 21.50 51.94 40.43
C ASP A 26 20.41 50.84 40.51
N SER A 27 20.88 49.66 40.07
CA SER A 27 20.88 48.33 40.72
C SER A 27 19.62 47.78 41.41
N ALA A 28 19.35 46.51 41.08
CA ALA A 28 18.51 45.54 41.80
C ALA A 28 17.04 45.35 41.35
N ALA A 29 16.74 45.47 40.06
CA ALA A 29 15.42 45.04 39.52
C ALA A 29 15.48 44.31 38.17
N CYS A 30 16.61 43.69 37.82
CA CYS A 30 16.73 42.85 36.61
C CYS A 30 16.68 41.33 36.91
N GLY A 31 16.34 40.95 38.15
CA GLY A 31 16.37 39.55 38.62
C GLY A 31 15.03 38.81 38.58
N ASN A 32 13.89 39.50 38.41
CA ASN A 32 12.56 38.87 38.56
C ASN A 32 11.62 39.03 37.34
N LEU A 33 12.05 39.63 36.23
CA LEU A 33 11.24 39.73 35.00
C LEU A 33 11.42 38.53 34.04
N LEU A 34 12.39 37.65 34.32
CA LEU A 34 12.69 36.44 33.53
C LEU A 34 12.12 35.15 34.13
N LYS A 35 11.34 35.24 35.24
CA LYS A 35 10.72 34.08 35.89
C LYS A 35 9.20 33.97 35.73
N GLU A 36 8.55 34.95 35.08
CA GLU A 36 7.10 34.90 34.77
C GLU A 36 6.76 34.93 33.26
N ILE A 37 7.74 34.73 32.39
CA ILE A 37 7.49 34.43 30.96
C ILE A 37 7.66 32.93 30.76
N LYS A 38 6.80 32.16 31.42
CA LYS A 38 6.69 30.71 31.27
C LYS A 38 5.24 30.25 31.36
N THR A 39 4.33 30.96 30.71
CA THR A 39 2.99 30.44 30.37
C THR A 39 2.29 31.36 29.38
N SER A 40 1.47 30.76 28.53
CA SER A 40 0.47 31.32 27.61
C SER A 40 0.95 32.09 26.35
N ALA A 41 0.72 31.41 25.23
CA ALA A 41 0.07 31.93 24.02
C ALA A 41 0.52 33.30 23.48
N ASN A 42 1.36 33.29 22.45
CA ASN A 42 1.31 34.25 21.33
C ASN A 42 2.28 33.86 20.18
N ALA A 43 2.14 32.64 19.67
CA ALA A 43 2.75 32.23 18.40
C ALA A 43 1.73 32.06 17.26
N ALA A 44 0.44 32.32 17.52
CA ALA A 44 -0.66 32.15 16.56
C ALA A 44 -1.17 33.46 15.93
N GLU A 45 -0.77 34.64 16.44
CA GLU A 45 -1.30 35.93 15.98
C GLU A 45 -0.35 36.75 15.09
N LEU A 46 0.83 36.23 14.73
CA LEU A 46 1.75 36.89 13.79
C LEU A 46 1.81 36.26 12.39
N ALA A 47 0.96 35.27 12.10
CA ALA A 47 0.94 34.55 10.82
C ALA A 47 -0.39 34.70 10.04
N VAL A 48 -1.16 35.75 10.30
CA VAL A 48 -2.38 36.08 9.53
C VAL A 48 -2.33 37.56 9.14
N THR A 49 -1.47 37.92 8.19
CA THR A 49 -1.61 39.18 7.44
C THR A 49 -0.84 39.22 6.12
N ILE A 50 -0.73 38.11 5.38
CA ILE A 50 -0.40 38.16 3.93
C ILE A 50 -1.11 36.98 3.25
N GLU A 51 -2.43 37.06 3.06
CA GLU A 51 -3.14 36.21 2.08
C GLU A 51 -4.55 36.74 1.82
N GLU A 52 -4.65 37.93 1.21
CA GLU A 52 -5.87 38.34 0.52
C GLU A 52 -5.46 39.02 -0.79
N GLN A 53 -5.37 38.23 -1.86
CA GLN A 53 -5.82 38.54 -3.23
C GLN A 53 -5.27 37.48 -4.22
N SER A 54 -5.99 36.36 -4.38
CA SER A 54 -6.28 35.73 -5.70
C SER A 54 -7.01 34.39 -5.57
N ASN A 55 -8.16 34.30 -6.25
CA ASN A 55 -8.96 33.15 -6.68
C ASN A 55 -9.28 31.99 -5.70
N VAL A 56 -10.53 32.03 -5.25
CA VAL A 56 -11.25 31.00 -4.51
C VAL A 56 -11.71 29.90 -5.46
N GLU A 57 -11.11 28.70 -5.34
CA GLU A 57 -11.83 27.42 -5.56
C GLU A 57 -11.12 26.19 -4.92
N ASP A 58 -9.86 26.30 -4.46
CA ASP A 58 -9.09 25.17 -3.92
C ASP A 58 -9.00 25.04 -2.38
N ALA A 59 -9.64 25.92 -1.61
CA ALA A 59 -9.38 26.04 -0.17
C ALA A 59 -10.10 25.03 0.76
N ASN A 60 -11.10 24.27 0.27
CA ASN A 60 -11.97 23.48 1.15
C ASN A 60 -11.53 22.01 1.40
N LEU A 61 -10.37 21.57 0.90
CA LEU A 61 -9.90 20.18 1.05
C LEU A 61 -8.65 20.02 1.92
N ILE A 62 -8.00 21.11 2.34
CA ILE A 62 -6.78 21.06 3.17
C ILE A 62 -7.11 20.89 4.67
N GLN A 63 -8.36 21.08 5.09
CA GLN A 63 -8.77 21.07 6.50
C GLN A 63 -8.81 19.70 7.21
N LYS A 64 -8.36 18.60 6.59
CA LYS A 64 -8.38 17.26 7.21
C LYS A 64 -7.01 16.63 7.49
N VAL A 65 -5.93 17.40 7.41
CA VAL A 65 -4.64 16.98 8.01
C VAL A 65 -4.43 17.84 9.25
N PRO A 66 -4.36 17.26 10.47
CA PRO A 66 -4.14 18.07 11.66
C PRO A 66 -2.81 18.83 11.52
N LEU A 67 -2.85 20.17 11.65
CA LEU A 67 -1.70 21.08 11.51
C LEU A 67 -0.45 20.65 12.30
N VAL A 68 -0.66 19.88 13.37
CA VAL A 68 0.37 19.28 14.22
C VAL A 68 1.31 18.34 13.43
N ASN A 69 0.81 17.64 12.40
CA ASN A 69 1.63 16.77 11.55
C ASN A 69 2.56 17.54 10.62
N TYR A 70 2.13 18.71 10.13
CA TYR A 70 2.90 19.54 9.21
C TYR A 70 4.11 20.21 9.91
N VAL A 71 3.93 20.65 11.16
CA VAL A 71 5.02 21.27 11.94
C VAL A 71 6.07 20.24 12.41
N ARG A 72 5.67 18.98 12.65
CA ARG A 72 6.62 17.90 12.94
C ARG A 72 7.46 17.49 11.72
N GLN A 73 6.88 17.50 10.52
CA GLN A 73 7.56 17.15 9.27
C GLN A 73 8.84 17.98 9.04
N LEU A 74 8.79 19.29 9.28
CA LEU A 74 9.93 20.20 9.11
C LEU A 74 11.11 19.91 10.08
N SER A 75 10.87 19.18 11.17
CA SER A 75 11.89 18.84 12.17
C SER A 75 12.54 17.47 11.93
N SER A 76 11.99 16.65 11.01
CA SER A 76 12.35 15.23 10.82
C SER A 76 12.97 14.88 9.46
N ASP A 77 13.24 15.86 8.61
CA ASP A 77 13.69 15.64 7.22
C ASP A 77 15.02 14.88 7.07
N GLY A 78 15.77 14.67 8.16
CA GLY A 78 17.02 13.87 8.18
C GLY A 78 16.95 12.56 8.97
N ALA A 79 15.79 12.19 9.55
CA ALA A 79 15.67 10.95 10.32
C ALA A 79 15.50 9.73 9.40
N SER A 80 16.23 8.65 9.65
CA SER A 80 16.06 7.41 8.90
C SER A 80 14.71 6.76 9.21
N LEU A 81 14.20 5.92 8.28
CA LEU A 81 12.96 5.17 8.49
C LEU A 81 12.98 4.36 9.79
N ARG A 82 14.13 3.75 10.11
CA ARG A 82 14.32 2.99 11.36
C ARG A 82 14.23 3.88 12.60
N ASP A 83 14.78 5.09 12.57
CA ASP A 83 14.72 6.02 13.71
C ASP A 83 13.27 6.47 13.97
N VAL A 84 12.55 6.83 12.91
CA VAL A 84 11.13 7.21 12.98
C VAL A 84 10.30 6.07 13.56
N LEU A 85 10.52 4.84 13.08
CA LEU A 85 9.83 3.66 13.58
C LEU A 85 10.18 3.35 15.04
N SER A 86 11.47 3.44 15.42
CA SER A 86 11.94 3.25 16.80
C SER A 86 11.26 4.19 17.78
N ALA A 87 11.02 5.45 17.38
CA ALA A 87 10.35 6.44 18.21
C ALA A 87 8.83 6.17 18.37
N LYS A 88 8.20 5.57 17.36
CA LYS A 88 6.76 5.29 17.32
C LYS A 88 6.36 4.01 18.04
N ILE A 89 7.16 2.96 17.96
CA ILE A 89 6.82 1.64 18.50
C ILE A 89 6.42 1.69 19.99
N PRO A 90 7.16 2.35 20.90
CA PRO A 90 6.78 2.38 22.31
C PRO A 90 5.43 3.06 22.57
N GLN A 91 5.11 4.12 21.81
CA GLN A 91 3.84 4.83 21.92
C GLN A 91 2.68 3.93 21.50
N GLU A 92 2.87 3.20 20.42
CA GLU A 92 1.85 2.30 19.87
C GLU A 92 1.66 1.04 20.72
N GLN A 93 2.74 0.50 21.29
CA GLN A 93 2.67 -0.58 22.28
C GLN A 93 1.83 -0.17 23.49
N GLU A 94 2.05 1.02 24.06
CA GLU A 94 1.25 1.51 25.19
C GLU A 94 -0.20 1.80 24.79
N ARG A 95 -0.44 2.35 23.57
CA ARG A 95 -1.80 2.54 23.05
C ARG A 95 -2.57 1.23 22.95
N VAL A 96 -2.00 0.21 22.31
CA VAL A 96 -2.62 -1.12 22.15
C VAL A 96 -2.81 -1.81 23.50
N LYS A 97 -1.83 -1.71 24.41
CA LYS A 97 -1.92 -2.26 25.76
C LYS A 97 -3.04 -1.61 26.57
N ALA A 98 -3.15 -0.28 26.54
CA ALA A 98 -4.23 0.45 27.20
C ALA A 98 -5.60 0.06 26.62
N PHE A 99 -5.73 0.04 25.29
CA PHE A 99 -6.95 -0.36 24.60
C PHE A 99 -7.40 -1.79 24.97
N ARG A 100 -6.47 -2.76 24.99
CA ARG A 100 -6.76 -4.13 25.38
C ARG A 100 -7.07 -4.30 26.87
N LYS A 101 -6.49 -3.47 27.74
CA LYS A 101 -6.81 -3.46 29.17
C LYS A 101 -8.24 -3.00 29.41
N GLU A 102 -8.71 -2.01 28.66
CA GLU A 102 -10.06 -1.46 28.81
C GLU A 102 -11.13 -2.29 28.08
N PHE A 103 -10.86 -2.69 26.83
CA PHE A 103 -11.87 -3.28 25.94
C PHE A 103 -11.61 -4.72 25.54
N GLY A 104 -10.60 -5.40 26.11
CA GLY A 104 -10.19 -6.74 25.69
C GLY A 104 -11.26 -7.84 25.80
N ALA A 105 -12.29 -7.64 26.61
CA ALA A 105 -13.43 -8.56 26.76
C ALA A 105 -14.64 -8.19 25.87
N THR A 106 -14.56 -7.12 25.07
CA THR A 106 -15.66 -6.68 24.21
C THR A 106 -15.93 -7.70 23.10
N LYS A 107 -17.20 -8.10 22.94
CA LYS A 107 -17.62 -9.05 21.89
C LYS A 107 -17.61 -8.35 20.53
N MET A 108 -16.93 -8.95 19.54
CA MET A 108 -16.81 -8.40 18.18
C MET A 108 -17.68 -9.10 17.12
N GLY A 109 -18.45 -10.11 17.52
CA GLY A 109 -19.32 -10.90 16.66
C GLY A 109 -19.58 -12.28 17.28
N GLU A 110 -20.43 -13.07 16.63
CA GLU A 110 -20.63 -14.49 16.95
C GLU A 110 -19.91 -15.38 15.93
N THR A 111 -19.65 -16.63 16.29
CA THR A 111 -19.17 -17.65 15.37
C THR A 111 -20.24 -18.73 15.20
N THR A 112 -20.63 -18.98 13.95
CA THR A 112 -21.62 -20.00 13.61
C THR A 112 -20.96 -21.21 12.95
N ILE A 113 -21.68 -22.33 12.88
CA ILE A 113 -21.22 -23.56 12.19
C ILE A 113 -20.93 -23.26 10.71
N ASP A 114 -21.77 -22.46 10.04
CA ASP A 114 -21.57 -22.09 8.63
C ASP A 114 -20.31 -21.25 8.42
N MET A 115 -19.94 -20.40 9.38
CA MET A 115 -18.68 -19.64 9.30
C MET A 115 -17.46 -20.57 9.42
N MET A 116 -17.56 -21.65 10.18
CA MET A 116 -16.48 -22.64 10.32
C MET A 116 -16.28 -23.45 9.03
N TYR A 117 -17.35 -23.96 8.42
CA TYR A 117 -17.28 -24.63 7.12
C TYR A 117 -16.97 -23.67 5.97
N GLY A 118 -17.44 -22.43 6.07
CA GLY A 118 -17.31 -21.40 5.04
C GLY A 118 -15.98 -20.66 5.04
N GLY A 119 -14.93 -21.21 5.66
CA GLY A 119 -13.58 -20.63 5.64
C GLY A 119 -13.48 -19.29 6.38
N MET A 120 -14.07 -19.20 7.57
CA MET A 120 -14.08 -17.99 8.41
C MET A 120 -14.78 -16.77 7.80
N ARG A 121 -15.64 -16.97 6.79
CA ARG A 121 -16.39 -15.88 6.16
C ARG A 121 -17.19 -15.08 7.20
N GLY A 122 -16.88 -13.79 7.31
CA GLY A 122 -17.54 -12.87 8.25
C GLY A 122 -16.97 -12.89 9.68
N ILE A 123 -15.98 -13.72 9.98
CA ILE A 123 -15.30 -13.71 11.28
C ILE A 123 -14.23 -12.62 11.29
N ARG A 124 -14.29 -11.72 12.28
CA ARG A 124 -13.23 -10.73 12.56
C ARG A 124 -12.12 -11.40 13.39
N ALA A 125 -11.19 -12.06 12.72
CA ALA A 125 -10.26 -13.00 13.35
C ALA A 125 -8.85 -12.46 13.64
N LEU A 126 -8.40 -11.43 12.92
CA LEU A 126 -7.04 -10.90 13.02
C LEU A 126 -7.02 -9.37 13.05
N VAL A 127 -5.90 -8.81 13.50
CA VAL A 127 -5.60 -7.38 13.49
C VAL A 127 -4.60 -7.11 12.38
N THR A 128 -4.87 -6.08 11.57
CA THR A 128 -3.95 -5.57 10.55
C THR A 128 -3.95 -4.05 10.64
N GLU A 129 -2.77 -3.44 10.66
CA GLU A 129 -2.63 -2.00 10.96
C GLU A 129 -2.36 -1.15 9.71
N THR A 130 -1.91 -1.78 8.62
CA THR A 130 -1.40 -1.13 7.41
C THR A 130 -2.50 -0.61 6.49
N SER A 131 -3.58 -1.36 6.33
CA SER A 131 -4.70 -0.99 5.48
C SER A 131 -6.05 -1.53 5.96
N VAL A 132 -7.12 -0.80 5.64
CA VAL A 132 -8.50 -1.15 5.98
C VAL A 132 -9.41 -0.77 4.81
N LEU A 133 -10.34 -1.66 4.44
CA LEU A 133 -11.31 -1.41 3.38
C LEU A 133 -12.46 -0.54 3.90
N ASP A 134 -12.58 0.66 3.35
CA ASP A 134 -13.77 1.49 3.49
C ASP A 134 -14.83 1.02 2.47
N ALA A 135 -16.04 0.71 2.93
CA ALA A 135 -17.09 0.20 2.04
C ALA A 135 -17.55 1.22 0.99
N ASP A 136 -17.40 2.50 1.32
CA ASP A 136 -17.76 3.61 0.46
C ASP A 136 -16.53 4.11 -0.29
N GLU A 137 -15.37 4.36 0.34
CA GLU A 137 -14.20 4.97 -0.33
C GLU A 137 -13.14 3.98 -0.87
N GLY A 138 -13.31 2.68 -0.60
CA GLY A 138 -12.36 1.64 -0.99
C GLY A 138 -11.17 1.51 -0.06
N ILE A 139 -10.11 0.85 -0.53
CA ILE A 139 -8.97 0.52 0.33
C ILE A 139 -8.26 1.80 0.79
N ARG A 140 -7.96 1.88 2.08
CA ARG A 140 -7.21 2.98 2.69
C ARG A 140 -5.87 2.46 3.22
N PHE A 141 -4.79 3.14 2.87
CA PHE A 141 -3.45 2.90 3.40
C PHE A 141 -3.19 3.85 4.57
N ARG A 142 -3.14 3.31 5.80
CA ARG A 142 -3.06 4.11 7.03
C ARG A 142 -4.06 5.28 7.08
N GLY A 143 -5.28 5.03 6.61
CA GLY A 143 -6.37 6.00 6.57
C GLY A 143 -6.47 6.82 5.28
N LEU A 144 -5.43 6.86 4.44
CA LEU A 144 -5.45 7.57 3.16
C LEU A 144 -6.02 6.69 2.03
N SER A 145 -7.03 7.19 1.33
CA SER A 145 -7.55 6.59 0.10
C SER A 145 -6.53 6.67 -1.05
N ILE A 146 -6.75 5.92 -2.14
CA ILE A 146 -5.89 5.97 -3.32
C ILE A 146 -5.75 7.40 -3.90
N PRO A 147 -6.83 8.19 -4.09
CA PRO A 147 -6.70 9.56 -4.58
C PRO A 147 -5.94 10.47 -3.61
N GLU A 148 -6.12 10.29 -2.31
CA GLU A 148 -5.34 11.03 -1.30
C GLU A 148 -3.86 10.67 -1.38
N CYS A 149 -3.51 9.39 -1.52
CA CYS A 149 -2.15 8.92 -1.73
C CYS A 149 -1.51 9.51 -3.00
N GLN A 150 -2.22 9.50 -4.14
CA GLN A 150 -1.72 10.11 -5.40
C GLN A 150 -1.43 11.60 -5.25
N LYS A 151 -2.18 12.31 -4.40
CA LYS A 151 -1.99 13.75 -4.17
C LYS A 151 -0.80 14.07 -3.26
N VAL A 152 -0.53 13.26 -2.24
CA VAL A 152 0.42 13.60 -1.17
C VAL A 152 1.72 12.82 -1.19
N LEU A 153 1.76 11.63 -1.79
CA LEU A 153 2.99 10.83 -1.85
C LEU A 153 3.96 11.41 -2.89
N PRO A 154 5.27 11.48 -2.59
CA PRO A 154 6.25 11.94 -3.57
C PRO A 154 6.26 11.10 -4.85
N ALA A 155 6.30 11.79 -6.00
CA ALA A 155 6.56 11.21 -7.31
C ALA A 155 8.05 11.36 -7.68
N ALA A 156 8.51 10.62 -8.68
CA ALA A 156 9.84 10.78 -9.25
C ALA A 156 10.03 12.17 -9.87
N ASN A 157 11.29 12.59 -10.07
CA ASN A 157 11.59 13.84 -10.78
C ASN A 157 11.02 13.79 -12.21
N GLY A 158 10.09 14.69 -12.52
CA GLY A 158 9.38 14.71 -13.80
C GLY A 158 8.30 13.64 -13.97
N GLY A 159 8.11 12.78 -12.97
CA GLY A 159 7.01 11.82 -12.91
C GLY A 159 5.77 12.40 -12.24
N THR A 160 4.65 11.71 -12.42
CA THR A 160 3.33 12.05 -11.87
C THR A 160 2.78 10.96 -10.96
N GLU A 161 3.21 9.71 -11.12
CA GLU A 161 2.71 8.60 -10.30
C GLU A 161 3.47 8.48 -8.97
N PRO A 162 2.78 8.09 -7.88
CA PRO A 162 3.37 7.96 -6.55
C PRO A 162 4.45 6.88 -6.51
N LEU A 163 5.55 7.15 -5.81
CA LEU A 163 6.64 6.18 -5.63
C LEU A 163 6.27 5.12 -4.57
N PRO A 164 6.48 3.81 -4.85
CA PRO A 164 6.23 2.74 -3.89
C PRO A 164 7.03 2.86 -2.60
N GLU A 165 8.24 3.45 -2.64
CA GLU A 165 9.03 3.84 -1.47
C GLU A 165 8.22 4.71 -0.52
N GLY A 166 7.53 5.72 -1.07
CA GLY A 166 6.71 6.65 -0.30
C GLY A 166 5.52 5.95 0.35
N LEU A 167 4.92 4.99 -0.35
CA LEU A 167 3.86 4.18 0.22
C LEU A 167 4.38 3.23 1.31
N PHE A 168 5.53 2.57 1.11
CA PHE A 168 6.09 1.70 2.14
C PHE A 168 6.39 2.47 3.44
N TRP A 169 6.94 3.69 3.32
CA TRP A 169 7.11 4.60 4.45
C TRP A 169 5.79 4.89 5.15
N LEU A 170 4.74 5.25 4.39
CA LEU A 170 3.40 5.48 4.94
C LEU A 170 2.91 4.23 5.69
N LEU A 171 2.98 3.05 5.09
CA LEU A 171 2.51 1.80 5.70
C LEU A 171 3.23 1.47 7.01
N LEU A 172 4.54 1.72 7.10
CA LEU A 172 5.30 1.49 8.33
C LEU A 172 5.07 2.58 9.40
N THR A 173 4.95 3.85 9.02
CA THR A 173 5.02 4.96 9.99
C THR A 173 3.67 5.61 10.28
N GLY A 174 2.69 5.44 9.39
CA GLY A 174 1.45 6.20 9.38
C GLY A 174 1.60 7.67 8.96
N GLU A 175 2.77 8.06 8.47
CA GLU A 175 3.10 9.44 8.09
C GLU A 175 3.45 9.54 6.61
N VAL A 176 3.10 10.66 5.97
CA VAL A 176 3.50 10.95 4.59
C VAL A 176 4.97 11.37 4.57
N PRO A 177 5.86 10.68 3.82
CA PRO A 177 7.27 11.03 3.80
C PRO A 177 7.55 12.31 3.01
N SER A 178 8.64 12.97 3.34
CA SER A 178 9.20 14.03 2.48
C SER A 178 9.95 13.45 1.29
N LYS A 179 10.25 14.29 0.29
CA LYS A 179 11.03 13.88 -0.90
C LYS A 179 12.42 13.35 -0.53
N ALA A 180 13.06 13.95 0.48
CA ALA A 180 14.37 13.53 0.95
C ALA A 180 14.33 12.13 1.59
N GLN A 181 13.30 11.84 2.38
CA GLN A 181 13.08 10.52 2.97
C GLN A 181 12.83 9.44 1.91
N VAL A 182 12.03 9.76 0.88
CA VAL A 182 11.82 8.85 -0.25
C VAL A 182 13.12 8.59 -1.01
N GLN A 183 13.92 9.62 -1.29
CA GLN A 183 15.21 9.48 -1.96
C GLN A 183 16.19 8.63 -1.15
N GLN A 184 16.25 8.83 0.18
CA GLN A 184 17.06 8.01 1.07
C GLN A 184 16.65 6.54 1.01
N LEU A 185 15.34 6.27 1.02
CA LEU A 185 14.81 4.91 0.94
C LEU A 185 15.10 4.25 -0.42
N SER A 186 14.97 4.98 -1.53
CA SER A 186 15.36 4.48 -2.86
C SER A 186 16.83 4.07 -2.91
N GLN A 187 17.73 4.91 -2.37
CA GLN A 187 19.16 4.60 -2.29
C GLN A 187 19.43 3.38 -1.40
N GLU A 188 18.78 3.31 -0.23
CA GLU A 188 18.94 2.19 0.69
C GLU A 188 18.50 0.86 0.06
N TRP A 189 17.41 0.84 -0.71
CA TRP A 189 17.00 -0.35 -1.45
C TRP A 189 17.94 -0.69 -2.59
N ALA A 190 18.50 0.29 -3.31
CA ALA A 190 19.52 0.02 -4.32
C ALA A 190 20.76 -0.65 -3.71
N ASP A 191 21.21 -0.18 -2.54
CA ASP A 191 22.39 -0.71 -1.85
C ASP A 191 22.18 -2.14 -1.30
N ARG A 192 20.93 -2.50 -0.96
CA ARG A 192 20.55 -3.81 -0.41
C ARG A 192 20.19 -4.86 -1.47
N ALA A 193 20.14 -4.50 -2.75
CA ALA A 193 19.55 -5.33 -3.81
C ALA A 193 20.40 -6.54 -4.26
N ALA A 194 21.64 -6.66 -3.80
CA ALA A 194 22.54 -7.74 -4.23
C ALA A 194 22.01 -9.14 -3.87
N LEU A 195 22.05 -10.07 -4.83
CA LEU A 195 21.71 -11.47 -4.62
C LEU A 195 22.97 -12.30 -4.32
N PRO A 196 22.91 -13.24 -3.36
CA PRO A 196 24.00 -14.19 -3.14
C PRO A 196 24.10 -15.17 -4.31
N GLN A 197 25.32 -15.64 -4.59
CA GLN A 197 25.63 -16.42 -5.78
C GLN A 197 24.81 -17.72 -5.88
N HIS A 198 24.49 -18.38 -4.77
CA HIS A 198 23.70 -19.61 -4.79
C HIS A 198 22.27 -19.39 -5.31
N VAL A 199 21.67 -18.23 -5.02
CA VAL A 199 20.33 -17.88 -5.52
C VAL A 199 20.38 -17.58 -7.01
N VAL A 200 21.40 -16.85 -7.47
CA VAL A 200 21.61 -16.59 -8.90
C VAL A 200 21.79 -17.90 -9.67
N THR A 201 22.64 -18.79 -9.18
CA THR A 201 22.86 -20.11 -9.79
C THR A 201 21.57 -20.93 -9.80
N MET A 202 20.80 -20.93 -8.72
CA MET A 202 19.52 -21.63 -8.66
C MET A 202 18.53 -21.09 -9.70
N LEU A 203 18.35 -19.77 -9.79
CA LEU A 203 17.46 -19.13 -10.77
C LEU A 203 17.84 -19.44 -12.21
N ASN A 204 19.14 -19.47 -12.53
CA ASN A 204 19.63 -19.76 -13.88
C ASN A 204 19.51 -21.23 -14.27
N ASN A 205 19.38 -22.14 -13.29
CA ASN A 205 19.25 -23.57 -13.52
C ASN A 205 17.79 -24.07 -13.53
N MET A 206 16.82 -23.21 -13.18
CA MET A 206 15.40 -23.58 -13.26
C MET A 206 14.97 -23.77 -14.72
N PRO A 207 14.21 -24.83 -15.04
CA PRO A 207 13.71 -25.01 -16.40
C PRO A 207 12.68 -23.91 -16.72
N THR A 208 12.70 -23.42 -17.96
CA THR A 208 11.76 -22.37 -18.43
C THR A 208 10.29 -22.81 -18.41
N THR A 209 10.02 -24.11 -18.25
CA THR A 209 8.68 -24.67 -18.08
C THR A 209 8.16 -24.61 -16.65
N LEU A 210 9.02 -24.33 -15.65
CA LEU A 210 8.58 -24.14 -14.27
C LEU A 210 7.82 -22.82 -14.15
N HIS A 211 6.65 -22.85 -13.50
CA HIS A 211 5.80 -21.68 -13.37
C HIS A 211 6.54 -20.51 -12.68
N PRO A 212 6.45 -19.26 -13.18
CA PRO A 212 7.19 -18.11 -12.62
C PRO A 212 6.98 -17.90 -11.12
N MET A 213 5.76 -18.09 -10.61
CA MET A 213 5.49 -18.01 -9.17
C MET A 213 6.22 -19.10 -8.35
N SER A 214 6.39 -20.30 -8.91
CA SER A 214 7.14 -21.37 -8.25
C SER A 214 8.64 -21.06 -8.24
N GLN A 215 9.17 -20.52 -9.33
CA GLN A 215 10.55 -20.01 -9.38
C GLN A 215 10.75 -18.92 -8.32
N PHE A 216 9.80 -17.98 -8.25
CA PHE A 216 9.83 -16.84 -7.32
C PHE A 216 9.80 -17.28 -5.85
N ALA A 217 8.85 -18.12 -5.46
CA ALA A 217 8.75 -18.61 -4.08
C ALA A 217 9.98 -19.45 -3.66
N ALA A 218 10.52 -20.28 -4.57
CA ALA A 218 11.74 -21.05 -4.31
C ALA A 218 12.96 -20.14 -4.11
N ALA A 219 13.13 -19.13 -4.98
CA ALA A 219 14.20 -18.14 -4.86
C ALA A 219 14.13 -17.34 -3.56
N VAL A 220 12.93 -16.89 -3.16
CA VAL A 220 12.77 -16.20 -1.87
C VAL A 220 13.06 -17.13 -0.70
N THR A 221 12.65 -18.40 -0.76
CA THR A 221 13.00 -19.37 0.29
C THR A 221 14.52 -19.52 0.43
N ALA A 222 15.26 -19.62 -0.68
CA ALA A 222 16.72 -19.74 -0.66
C ALA A 222 17.46 -18.48 -0.19
N LEU A 223 16.81 -17.31 -0.25
CA LEU A 223 17.35 -16.06 0.30
C LEU A 223 17.37 -16.04 1.84
N ASN A 224 16.65 -16.94 2.52
CA ASN A 224 16.62 -16.97 3.98
C ASN A 224 17.97 -17.34 4.62
N HIS A 225 18.93 -17.86 3.85
CA HIS A 225 20.27 -18.24 4.32
C HIS A 225 20.94 -17.11 5.13
N ASP A 226 20.78 -15.87 4.67
CA ASP A 226 21.36 -14.68 5.29
C ASP A 226 20.38 -13.92 6.20
N SER A 227 19.28 -14.56 6.64
CA SER A 227 18.29 -13.93 7.51
C SER A 227 18.92 -13.49 8.84
N LYS A 228 18.88 -12.19 9.09
CA LYS A 228 19.36 -11.57 10.33
C LYS A 228 18.47 -11.93 11.50
N PHE A 229 17.15 -12.05 11.29
CA PHE A 229 16.22 -12.45 12.35
C PHE A 229 16.42 -13.91 12.76
N ALA A 230 16.54 -14.83 11.81
CA ALA A 230 16.79 -16.25 12.12
C ALA A 230 18.09 -16.41 12.93
N LYS A 231 19.16 -15.72 12.53
CA LYS A 231 20.42 -15.70 13.27
C LYS A 231 20.24 -15.12 14.67
N ALA A 232 19.72 -13.90 14.80
CA ALA A 232 19.55 -13.23 16.09
C ALA A 232 18.65 -14.02 17.06
N TYR A 233 17.60 -14.68 16.56
CA TYR A 233 16.74 -15.54 17.35
C TYR A 233 17.50 -16.74 17.92
N SER A 234 18.31 -17.42 17.09
CA SER A 234 19.11 -18.56 17.54
C SER A 234 20.21 -18.17 18.54
N GLU A 235 20.70 -16.94 18.47
CA GLU A 235 21.64 -16.34 19.43
C GLU A 235 20.95 -15.80 20.71
N GLY A 236 19.62 -15.89 20.82
CA GLY A 236 18.88 -15.56 22.04
C GLY A 236 18.52 -14.08 22.21
N VAL A 237 18.31 -13.36 21.10
CA VAL A 237 17.87 -11.95 21.15
C VAL A 237 16.58 -11.77 21.96
N HIS A 238 16.47 -10.67 22.72
CA HIS A 238 15.29 -10.37 23.53
C HIS A 238 14.06 -10.06 22.66
N LYS A 239 12.87 -10.51 23.11
CA LYS A 239 11.60 -10.35 22.37
C LYS A 239 11.30 -8.91 21.94
N SER A 240 11.62 -7.92 22.77
CA SER A 240 11.39 -6.49 22.46
C SER A 240 12.21 -5.97 21.28
N LYS A 241 13.21 -6.74 20.82
CA LYS A 241 14.13 -6.40 19.73
C LYS A 241 13.86 -7.18 18.44
N TYR A 242 12.91 -8.12 18.44
CA TYR A 242 12.57 -8.92 17.25
C TYR A 242 12.25 -8.06 16.02
N TRP A 243 11.51 -6.97 16.22
CA TRP A 243 11.12 -6.07 15.14
C TRP A 243 12.32 -5.44 14.42
N GLU A 244 13.45 -5.22 15.11
CA GLU A 244 14.63 -4.58 14.51
C GLU A 244 15.24 -5.48 13.43
N TYR A 245 15.34 -6.78 13.69
CA TYR A 245 15.89 -7.74 12.74
C TYR A 245 14.88 -8.12 11.65
N VAL A 246 13.59 -8.17 11.99
CA VAL A 246 12.53 -8.34 10.99
C VAL A 246 12.42 -7.13 10.06
N TYR A 247 12.67 -5.92 10.55
CA TYR A 247 12.81 -4.71 9.71
C TYR A 247 13.97 -4.87 8.73
N GLU A 248 15.17 -5.24 9.21
CA GLU A 248 16.34 -5.40 8.32
C GLU A 248 16.13 -6.48 7.25
N ASP A 249 15.56 -7.63 7.61
CA ASP A 249 15.26 -8.70 6.65
C ASP A 249 14.15 -8.29 5.67
N SER A 250 13.16 -7.50 6.11
CA SER A 250 12.11 -6.97 5.24
C SER A 250 12.65 -5.96 4.22
N MET A 251 13.52 -5.05 4.65
CA MET A 251 14.19 -4.08 3.79
C MET A 251 15.07 -4.77 2.75
N ASP A 252 15.87 -5.75 3.18
CA ASP A 252 16.71 -6.55 2.28
C ASP A 252 15.88 -7.36 1.29
N LEU A 253 14.78 -7.97 1.75
CA LEU A 253 13.90 -8.72 0.87
C LEU A 253 13.29 -7.82 -0.20
N ILE A 254 12.66 -6.70 0.17
CA ILE A 254 12.05 -5.74 -0.78
C ILE A 254 13.06 -5.27 -1.83
N ALA A 255 14.29 -4.96 -1.40
CA ALA A 255 15.37 -4.57 -2.30
C ALA A 255 15.74 -5.66 -3.32
N LYS A 256 15.76 -6.93 -2.89
CA LYS A 256 16.15 -8.08 -3.71
C LYS A 256 15.03 -8.58 -4.64
N LEU A 257 13.77 -8.32 -4.30
CA LEU A 257 12.61 -8.85 -5.05
C LEU A 257 12.59 -8.46 -6.55
N PRO A 258 12.85 -7.20 -6.95
CA PRO A 258 12.94 -6.85 -8.37
C PRO A 258 14.03 -7.60 -9.12
N VAL A 259 15.19 -7.85 -8.49
CA VAL A 259 16.30 -8.58 -9.12
C VAL A 259 15.92 -10.04 -9.35
N VAL A 260 15.32 -10.69 -8.35
CA VAL A 260 14.80 -12.06 -8.48
C VAL A 260 13.74 -12.14 -9.58
N ALA A 261 12.75 -11.25 -9.52
CA ALA A 261 11.64 -11.23 -10.47
C ALA A 261 12.14 -10.98 -11.90
N ALA A 262 12.99 -9.96 -12.11
CA ALA A 262 13.55 -9.67 -13.42
C ALA A 262 14.42 -10.81 -13.96
N THR A 263 15.19 -11.49 -13.10
CA THR A 263 15.96 -12.68 -13.50
C THR A 263 15.04 -13.79 -14.02
N ILE A 264 13.93 -14.08 -13.31
CA ILE A 264 12.91 -15.06 -13.73
C ILE A 264 12.32 -14.66 -15.09
N TYR A 265 11.94 -13.39 -15.25
CA TYR A 265 11.38 -12.88 -16.49
C TYR A 265 12.34 -13.03 -17.67
N CYS A 266 13.60 -12.62 -17.49
CA CYS A 266 14.62 -12.69 -18.53
C CYS A 266 14.99 -14.14 -18.89
N ASN A 267 15.11 -15.03 -17.90
CA ASN A 267 15.39 -16.45 -18.12
C ASN A 267 14.25 -17.13 -18.88
N THR A 268 13.01 -16.83 -18.50
CA THR A 268 11.84 -17.51 -19.08
C THR A 268 11.43 -16.96 -20.44
N TYR A 269 11.50 -15.63 -20.63
CA TYR A 269 10.86 -14.95 -21.77
C TYR A 269 11.82 -14.16 -22.66
N ARG A 270 13.08 -13.97 -22.25
CA ARG A 270 14.10 -13.21 -23.00
C ARG A 270 15.32 -14.04 -23.37
N GLY A 271 15.19 -15.37 -23.35
CA GLY A 271 16.25 -16.30 -23.75
C GLY A 271 17.47 -16.31 -22.83
N GLY A 272 17.32 -15.92 -21.56
CA GLY A 272 18.39 -16.00 -20.57
C GLY A 272 19.54 -15.01 -20.77
N LYS A 273 19.29 -13.86 -21.41
CA LYS A 273 20.30 -12.81 -21.64
C LYS A 273 20.81 -12.11 -20.37
N GLY A 274 20.37 -12.53 -19.19
CA GLY A 274 20.59 -11.85 -17.92
C GLY A 274 19.71 -10.60 -17.75
N SER A 275 19.44 -10.21 -16.51
CA SER A 275 18.83 -8.91 -16.20
C SER A 275 19.87 -7.80 -16.26
N ARG A 276 19.45 -6.57 -16.57
CA ARG A 276 20.34 -5.40 -16.48
C ARG A 276 20.76 -5.15 -15.02
N SER A 277 21.81 -4.37 -14.79
CA SER A 277 22.28 -4.04 -13.43
C SER A 277 21.44 -2.94 -12.77
N ILE A 278 21.40 -2.96 -11.44
CA ILE A 278 20.88 -1.86 -10.63
C ILE A 278 21.64 -0.57 -10.93
N ASP A 279 20.92 0.54 -10.88
CA ASP A 279 21.42 1.91 -10.92
C ASP A 279 21.03 2.61 -9.63
N SER A 280 22.03 3.02 -8.85
CA SER A 280 21.79 3.70 -7.56
C SER A 280 21.09 5.05 -7.71
N ASN A 281 21.07 5.62 -8.91
CA ASN A 281 20.40 6.91 -9.17
C ASN A 281 18.92 6.76 -9.54
N LEU A 282 18.41 5.54 -9.69
CA LEU A 282 17.02 5.26 -10.05
C LEU A 282 16.22 4.81 -8.83
N ASP A 283 14.93 5.15 -8.81
CA ASP A 283 13.98 4.59 -7.85
C ASP A 283 13.75 3.08 -8.10
N TRP A 284 13.10 2.43 -7.14
CA TRP A 284 12.88 0.99 -7.11
C TRP A 284 12.11 0.48 -8.34
N SER A 285 11.08 1.22 -8.77
CA SER A 285 10.27 0.84 -9.92
C SER A 285 11.04 1.02 -11.23
N ALA A 286 11.76 2.14 -11.38
CA ALA A 286 12.62 2.38 -12.54
C ALA A 286 13.73 1.34 -12.67
N ASN A 287 14.37 0.97 -11.56
CA ASN A 287 15.32 -0.15 -11.52
C ASN A 287 14.65 -1.45 -11.97
N PHE A 288 13.45 -1.76 -11.46
CA PHE A 288 12.76 -2.99 -11.84
C PHE A 288 12.44 -3.03 -13.34
N VAL A 289 11.90 -1.95 -13.90
CA VAL A 289 11.58 -1.82 -15.34
C VAL A 289 12.84 -1.95 -16.20
N LYS A 290 13.93 -1.28 -15.81
CA LYS A 290 15.24 -1.40 -16.47
C LYS A 290 15.71 -2.86 -16.47
N MET A 291 15.63 -3.56 -15.34
CA MET A 291 16.07 -4.95 -15.21
C MET A 291 15.22 -5.93 -16.03
N LEU A 292 13.92 -5.66 -16.18
CA LEU A 292 13.01 -6.40 -17.06
C LEU A 292 13.31 -6.20 -18.55
N GLY A 293 14.16 -5.23 -18.90
CA GLY A 293 14.57 -4.94 -20.27
C GLY A 293 13.67 -3.95 -21.00
N TYR A 294 12.92 -3.12 -20.27
CA TYR A 294 12.07 -2.07 -20.83
C TYR A 294 12.70 -0.69 -20.62
N ASP A 295 12.45 0.21 -21.56
CA ASP A 295 13.04 1.57 -21.59
C ASP A 295 11.97 2.69 -21.65
N SER A 296 10.68 2.35 -21.78
CA SER A 296 9.60 3.35 -21.87
C SER A 296 9.45 4.10 -20.52
N PRO A 297 9.54 5.44 -20.52
CA PRO A 297 9.25 6.25 -19.34
C PRO A 297 7.82 6.05 -18.84
N GLU A 298 6.86 5.90 -19.75
CA GLU A 298 5.45 5.69 -19.40
C GLU A 298 5.23 4.29 -18.80
N PHE A 299 5.94 3.26 -19.26
CA PHE A 299 5.89 1.95 -18.61
C PHE A 299 6.51 2.00 -17.21
N THR A 300 7.50 2.88 -16.99
CA THR A 300 8.05 3.13 -15.65
C THR A 300 7.03 3.79 -14.74
N GLU A 301 6.31 4.81 -15.22
CA GLU A 301 5.18 5.42 -14.49
C GLU A 301 4.08 4.40 -14.18
N LEU A 302 3.71 3.55 -15.16
CA LEU A 302 2.76 2.46 -14.93
C LEU A 302 3.24 1.53 -13.82
N MET A 303 4.53 1.16 -13.81
CA MET A 303 5.07 0.27 -12.78
C MET A 303 5.05 0.92 -11.40
N ARG A 304 5.35 2.22 -11.28
CA ARG A 304 5.23 2.98 -10.02
C ARG A 304 3.80 2.95 -9.48
N LEU A 305 2.82 3.23 -10.35
CA LEU A 305 1.40 3.17 -9.99
C LEU A 305 0.99 1.73 -9.61
N TYR A 306 1.32 0.75 -10.45
CA TYR A 306 0.95 -0.66 -10.26
C TYR A 306 1.47 -1.20 -8.92
N LEU A 307 2.76 -0.98 -8.62
CA LEU A 307 3.40 -1.46 -7.40
C LEU A 307 2.86 -0.74 -6.15
N THR A 308 2.42 0.51 -6.29
CA THR A 308 1.77 1.26 -5.21
C THR A 308 0.37 0.70 -4.90
N ILE A 309 -0.50 0.56 -5.90
CA ILE A 309 -1.93 0.26 -5.64
C ILE A 309 -2.22 -1.21 -5.32
N HIS A 310 -1.31 -2.14 -5.63
CA HIS A 310 -1.45 -3.56 -5.27
C HIS A 310 -0.73 -3.92 -3.95
N SER A 311 -0.09 -2.95 -3.32
CA SER A 311 0.84 -3.13 -2.19
C SER A 311 0.21 -3.80 -0.99
N ASP A 312 -1.04 -3.46 -0.67
CA ASP A 312 -1.76 -4.02 0.46
C ASP A 312 -3.28 -4.03 0.24
N HIS A 313 -3.98 -4.95 0.90
CA HIS A 313 -5.45 -4.97 0.91
C HIS A 313 -5.98 -5.81 2.09
N GLU A 314 -5.85 -5.24 3.29
CA GLU A 314 -6.12 -5.90 4.58
C GLU A 314 -5.31 -7.19 4.79
N GLY A 315 -5.51 -7.83 5.94
CA GLY A 315 -4.82 -9.08 6.30
C GLY A 315 -5.60 -10.35 5.96
N GLY A 316 -6.88 -10.27 5.58
CA GLY A 316 -7.75 -11.44 5.40
C GLY A 316 -7.59 -12.18 4.07
N ASN A 317 -6.88 -11.59 3.10
CA ASN A 317 -6.59 -12.26 1.84
C ASN A 317 -5.51 -13.36 2.05
N VAL A 318 -5.58 -14.44 1.27
CA VAL A 318 -4.76 -15.65 1.48
C VAL A 318 -3.26 -15.34 1.57
N SER A 319 -2.74 -14.47 0.70
CA SER A 319 -1.31 -14.11 0.74
C SER A 319 -0.92 -13.40 2.03
N ALA A 320 -1.67 -12.36 2.44
CA ALA A 320 -1.35 -11.59 3.64
C ALA A 320 -1.54 -12.42 4.91
N HIS A 321 -2.64 -13.18 5.00
CA HIS A 321 -2.91 -14.06 6.12
C HIS A 321 -1.83 -15.14 6.24
N THR A 322 -1.36 -15.71 5.13
CA THR A 322 -0.29 -16.73 5.17
C THR A 322 1.03 -16.13 5.67
N VAL A 323 1.40 -14.92 5.23
CA VAL A 323 2.61 -14.23 5.76
C VAL A 323 2.47 -14.00 7.26
N HIS A 324 1.32 -13.50 7.71
CA HIS A 324 1.04 -13.28 9.13
C HIS A 324 1.09 -14.60 9.94
N LEU A 325 0.41 -15.65 9.46
CA LEU A 325 0.32 -16.95 10.11
C LEU A 325 1.69 -17.59 10.27
N VAL A 326 2.49 -17.67 9.20
CA VAL A 326 3.85 -18.24 9.25
C VAL A 326 4.76 -17.37 10.12
N GLY A 327 4.68 -16.05 9.99
CA GLY A 327 5.41 -15.11 10.83
C GLY A 327 5.03 -15.18 12.32
N SER A 328 3.80 -15.56 12.65
CA SER A 328 3.33 -15.72 14.04
C SER A 328 4.04 -16.87 14.77
N ALA A 329 4.57 -17.84 14.03
CA ALA A 329 5.43 -18.90 14.53
C ALA A 329 6.90 -18.47 14.66
N LEU A 330 7.20 -17.17 14.48
CA LEU A 330 8.54 -16.58 14.47
C LEU A 330 9.44 -17.12 13.34
N SER A 331 8.85 -17.49 12.21
CA SER A 331 9.61 -17.61 10.96
C SER A 331 10.04 -16.23 10.47
N ASP A 332 11.21 -16.17 9.83
CA ASP A 332 11.76 -14.93 9.28
C ASP A 332 10.92 -14.39 8.08
N PRO A 333 11.15 -13.13 7.66
CA PRO A 333 10.41 -12.51 6.55
C PRO A 333 10.50 -13.26 5.22
N TYR A 334 11.63 -13.91 4.92
CA TYR A 334 11.80 -14.64 3.67
C TYR A 334 10.89 -15.87 3.63
N LEU A 335 10.92 -16.69 4.68
CA LEU A 335 10.06 -17.88 4.77
C LEU A 335 8.58 -17.51 4.80
N SER A 336 8.23 -16.48 5.57
CA SER A 336 6.85 -15.99 5.68
C SER A 336 6.33 -15.49 4.33
N PHE A 337 7.11 -14.67 3.62
CA PHE A 337 6.75 -14.15 2.30
C PHE A 337 6.67 -15.26 1.24
N ALA A 338 7.63 -16.19 1.21
CA ALA A 338 7.60 -17.31 0.27
C ALA A 338 6.34 -18.18 0.43
N ALA A 339 5.92 -18.45 1.66
CA ALA A 339 4.65 -19.13 1.93
C ALA A 339 3.45 -18.31 1.42
N GLY A 340 3.45 -17.00 1.66
CA GLY A 340 2.46 -16.08 1.11
C GLY A 340 2.39 -16.11 -0.42
N MET A 341 3.52 -16.24 -1.11
CA MET A 341 3.59 -16.34 -2.57
C MET A 341 3.03 -17.67 -3.08
N ASN A 342 3.20 -18.77 -2.34
CA ASN A 342 2.53 -20.03 -2.67
C ASN A 342 1.00 -19.90 -2.57
N GLY A 343 0.51 -19.18 -1.54
CA GLY A 343 -0.91 -18.83 -1.44
C GLY A 343 -1.39 -17.90 -2.57
N LEU A 344 -0.57 -16.92 -2.95
CA LEU A 344 -0.85 -16.00 -4.06
C LEU A 344 -0.90 -16.69 -5.42
N ALA A 345 -0.12 -17.75 -5.63
CA ALA A 345 -0.17 -18.56 -6.84
C ALA A 345 -1.47 -19.37 -6.99
N GLY A 346 -2.29 -19.46 -5.93
CA GLY A 346 -3.60 -20.12 -5.97
C GLY A 346 -4.55 -19.46 -6.96
N PRO A 347 -5.24 -20.22 -7.83
CA PRO A 347 -6.16 -19.67 -8.84
C PRO A 347 -7.24 -18.75 -8.29
N LEU A 348 -7.75 -19.03 -7.09
CA LEU A 348 -8.79 -18.23 -6.43
C LEU A 348 -8.27 -16.91 -5.82
N HIS A 349 -6.98 -16.59 -6.00
CA HIS A 349 -6.37 -15.38 -5.44
C HIS A 349 -5.61 -14.59 -6.51
N GLY A 350 -4.58 -15.16 -7.12
CA GLY A 350 -3.64 -14.39 -7.95
C GLY A 350 -3.89 -14.38 -9.45
N LEU A 351 -4.99 -14.94 -9.96
CA LEU A 351 -5.25 -15.11 -11.41
C LEU A 351 -6.31 -14.17 -12.01
N ALA A 352 -6.96 -13.32 -11.20
CA ALA A 352 -8.08 -12.49 -11.67
C ALA A 352 -7.71 -11.60 -12.87
N ASN A 353 -6.51 -11.00 -12.88
CA ASN A 353 -5.99 -10.20 -14.00
C ASN A 353 -5.91 -11.04 -15.30
N GLN A 354 -5.30 -12.23 -15.22
CA GLN A 354 -5.17 -13.13 -16.37
C GLN A 354 -6.54 -13.60 -16.88
N GLU A 355 -7.46 -13.94 -15.98
CA GLU A 355 -8.81 -14.38 -16.33
C GLU A 355 -9.59 -13.29 -17.10
N VAL A 356 -9.45 -12.02 -16.67
CA VAL A 356 -10.01 -10.87 -17.39
C VAL A 356 -9.45 -10.80 -18.81
N LEU A 357 -8.12 -10.86 -19.00
CA LEU A 357 -7.52 -10.80 -20.33
C LEU A 357 -7.95 -11.98 -21.23
N VAL A 358 -7.98 -13.20 -20.70
CA VAL A 358 -8.45 -14.38 -21.46
C VAL A 358 -9.90 -14.19 -21.90
N TRP A 359 -10.75 -13.68 -21.02
CA TRP A 359 -12.14 -13.37 -21.32
C TRP A 359 -12.29 -12.26 -22.37
N LEU A 360 -11.51 -11.18 -22.26
CA LEU A 360 -11.48 -10.09 -23.25
C LEU A 360 -11.07 -10.60 -24.64
N ARG A 361 -10.05 -11.46 -24.72
CA ARG A 361 -9.64 -12.06 -26.00
C ARG A 361 -10.71 -12.98 -26.58
N LYS A 362 -11.44 -13.72 -25.74
CA LYS A 362 -12.59 -14.53 -26.19
C LYS A 362 -13.70 -13.64 -26.76
N LEU A 363 -14.01 -12.55 -26.06
CA LEU A 363 -14.98 -11.55 -26.53
C LEU A 363 -14.56 -10.96 -27.87
N GLN A 364 -13.30 -10.54 -28.04
CA GLN A 364 -12.79 -10.01 -29.32
C GLN A 364 -12.92 -11.03 -30.46
N ARG A 365 -12.70 -12.32 -30.20
CA ARG A 365 -12.87 -13.39 -31.22
C ARG A 365 -14.33 -13.60 -31.61
N GLU A 366 -15.27 -13.45 -30.69
CA GLU A 366 -16.70 -13.71 -30.94
C GLU A 366 -17.45 -12.48 -31.48
N ALA A 367 -17.14 -11.29 -30.98
CA ALA A 367 -17.87 -10.05 -31.28
C ALA A 367 -17.05 -9.00 -32.07
N GLY A 368 -15.79 -9.31 -32.40
CA GLY A 368 -14.86 -8.40 -33.06
C GLY A 368 -14.11 -7.49 -32.08
N ASN A 369 -13.11 -6.75 -32.59
CA ASN A 369 -12.27 -5.87 -31.76
C ASN A 369 -13.03 -4.65 -31.22
N ASN A 370 -14.04 -4.18 -31.95
CA ASN A 370 -14.80 -2.97 -31.62
C ASN A 370 -16.32 -3.22 -31.71
N PRO A 371 -16.88 -4.09 -30.85
CA PRO A 371 -18.30 -4.41 -30.90
C PRO A 371 -19.16 -3.17 -30.58
N SER A 372 -20.37 -3.13 -31.15
CA SER A 372 -21.39 -2.17 -30.72
C SER A 372 -21.82 -2.43 -29.27
N GLU A 373 -22.48 -1.47 -28.63
CA GLU A 373 -23.00 -1.67 -27.27
C GLU A 373 -24.04 -2.80 -27.22
N GLU A 374 -24.82 -2.98 -28.28
CA GLU A 374 -25.81 -4.05 -28.42
C GLU A 374 -25.13 -5.43 -28.49
N GLN A 375 -24.11 -5.58 -29.35
CA GLN A 375 -23.34 -6.82 -29.45
C GLN A 375 -22.66 -7.16 -28.11
N LEU A 376 -22.16 -6.14 -27.41
CA LEU A 376 -21.56 -6.31 -26.09
C LEU A 376 -22.59 -6.74 -25.04
N LYS A 377 -23.78 -6.11 -25.02
CA LYS A 377 -24.90 -6.51 -24.15
C LYS A 377 -25.31 -7.95 -24.41
N GLU A 378 -25.44 -8.36 -25.67
CA GLU A 378 -25.76 -9.73 -26.06
C GLU A 378 -24.72 -10.74 -25.54
N TYR A 379 -23.43 -10.44 -25.71
CA TYR A 379 -22.34 -11.28 -25.23
C TYR A 379 -22.31 -11.39 -23.68
N ILE A 380 -22.55 -10.29 -22.97
CA ILE A 380 -22.62 -10.30 -21.50
C ILE A 380 -23.81 -11.13 -21.03
N TRP A 381 -25.00 -10.95 -21.62
CA TRP A 381 -26.17 -11.76 -21.29
C TRP A 381 -25.96 -13.25 -21.60
N LYS A 382 -25.31 -13.58 -22.73
CA LYS A 382 -24.91 -14.94 -23.07
C LYS A 382 -24.00 -15.54 -22.00
N THR A 383 -23.01 -14.78 -21.53
CA THR A 383 -22.10 -15.18 -20.45
C THR A 383 -22.88 -15.49 -19.17
N LEU A 384 -23.72 -14.56 -18.70
CA LEU A 384 -24.50 -14.72 -17.47
C LEU A 384 -25.52 -15.87 -17.54
N LYS A 385 -26.21 -16.03 -18.69
CA LYS A 385 -27.17 -17.12 -18.91
C LYS A 385 -26.51 -18.50 -18.97
N SER A 386 -25.22 -18.57 -19.28
CA SER A 386 -24.44 -19.82 -19.23
C SER A 386 -24.00 -20.23 -17.82
N GLY A 387 -24.35 -19.43 -16.79
CA GLY A 387 -23.91 -19.64 -15.41
C GLY A 387 -22.51 -19.11 -15.12
N GLN A 388 -21.86 -18.44 -16.09
CA GLN A 388 -20.57 -17.78 -15.91
C GLN A 388 -20.74 -16.37 -15.33
N VAL A 389 -19.68 -15.85 -14.73
CA VAL A 389 -19.60 -14.46 -14.24
C VAL A 389 -18.82 -13.60 -15.23
N VAL A 390 -18.96 -12.28 -15.11
CA VAL A 390 -18.10 -11.33 -15.83
C VAL A 390 -16.85 -11.10 -14.98
N PRO A 391 -15.65 -11.55 -15.40
CA PRO A 391 -14.43 -11.42 -14.60
C PRO A 391 -14.13 -9.97 -14.23
N GLY A 392 -13.70 -9.74 -12.99
CA GLY A 392 -13.39 -8.41 -12.47
C GLY A 392 -14.59 -7.58 -12.03
N TYR A 393 -15.83 -8.06 -12.17
CA TYR A 393 -17.05 -7.37 -11.72
C TYR A 393 -17.80 -8.17 -10.64
N GLY A 394 -18.40 -7.47 -9.67
CA GLY A 394 -19.31 -8.08 -8.68
C GLY A 394 -18.72 -8.29 -7.30
N HIS A 395 -18.33 -7.21 -6.61
CA HIS A 395 -17.70 -7.28 -5.28
C HIS A 395 -18.72 -7.48 -4.14
N ALA A 396 -18.34 -8.24 -3.10
CA ALA A 396 -19.19 -8.47 -1.94
C ALA A 396 -19.35 -7.27 -0.98
N VAL A 397 -18.51 -6.24 -1.09
CA VAL A 397 -18.30 -5.20 -0.05
C VAL A 397 -18.32 -3.79 -0.64
N LEU A 398 -17.44 -3.51 -1.62
CA LEU A 398 -17.32 -2.20 -2.28
C LEU A 398 -18.63 -1.79 -2.96
N ARG A 399 -19.17 -0.62 -2.60
CA ARG A 399 -20.47 -0.12 -3.12
C ARG A 399 -20.34 0.73 -4.39
N LYS A 400 -19.13 1.18 -4.73
CA LYS A 400 -18.79 1.91 -5.95
C LYS A 400 -17.56 1.29 -6.63
N THR A 401 -17.20 1.82 -7.79
CA THR A 401 -15.98 1.45 -8.53
C THR A 401 -14.76 1.52 -7.62
N ASP A 402 -13.97 0.44 -7.61
CA ASP A 402 -12.71 0.37 -6.88
C ASP A 402 -11.81 1.56 -7.29
N PRO A 403 -11.33 2.39 -6.36
CA PRO A 403 -10.47 3.52 -6.72
C PRO A 403 -9.16 3.09 -7.42
N ARG A 404 -8.72 1.84 -7.22
CA ARG A 404 -7.58 1.26 -7.95
C ARG A 404 -7.90 0.94 -9.41
N TYR A 405 -9.16 0.66 -9.74
CA TYR A 405 -9.62 0.61 -11.13
C TYR A 405 -9.62 2.02 -11.73
N THR A 406 -10.13 3.00 -10.99
CA THR A 406 -10.23 4.40 -11.44
C THR A 406 -8.87 5.01 -11.78
N CYS A 407 -7.86 4.89 -10.91
CA CYS A 407 -6.54 5.47 -11.19
C CYS A 407 -5.87 4.82 -12.42
N GLN A 408 -6.04 3.51 -12.63
CA GLN A 408 -5.57 2.82 -13.83
C GLN A 408 -6.31 3.27 -15.09
N ARG A 409 -7.60 3.57 -14.96
CA ARG A 409 -8.40 4.14 -16.04
C ARG A 409 -7.93 5.54 -16.42
N GLU A 410 -7.63 6.38 -15.44
CA GLU A 410 -7.10 7.73 -15.66
C GLU A 410 -5.73 7.68 -16.35
N PHE A 411 -4.86 6.77 -15.91
CA PHE A 411 -3.59 6.50 -16.58
C PHE A 411 -3.81 6.11 -18.05
N ALA A 412 -4.74 5.21 -18.33
CA ALA A 412 -5.05 4.77 -19.69
C ALA A 412 -5.60 5.91 -20.57
N LEU A 413 -6.51 6.72 -20.05
CA LEU A 413 -7.06 7.89 -20.76
C LEU A 413 -5.96 8.89 -21.15
N LYS A 414 -4.92 9.01 -20.33
CA LYS A 414 -3.79 9.93 -20.57
C LYS A 414 -2.76 9.37 -21.55
N HIS A 415 -2.46 8.07 -21.48
CA HIS A 415 -1.29 7.49 -22.14
C HIS A 415 -1.59 6.50 -23.28
N LEU A 416 -2.79 5.94 -23.34
CA LEU A 416 -3.21 4.97 -24.38
C LEU A 416 -4.73 5.06 -24.71
N PRO A 417 -5.30 6.26 -24.95
CA PRO A 417 -6.74 6.41 -25.17
C PRO A 417 -7.26 5.69 -26.42
N ASP A 418 -6.38 5.50 -27.40
CA ASP A 418 -6.71 4.90 -28.70
C ASP A 418 -6.42 3.39 -28.77
N ASP A 419 -5.92 2.77 -27.70
CA ASP A 419 -5.68 1.33 -27.67
C ASP A 419 -7.01 0.54 -27.75
N GLU A 420 -7.10 -0.40 -28.68
CA GLU A 420 -8.32 -1.16 -28.95
C GLU A 420 -8.80 -1.96 -27.72
N LEU A 421 -7.87 -2.51 -26.94
CA LEU A 421 -8.22 -3.33 -25.77
C LEU A 421 -8.70 -2.45 -24.62
N PHE A 422 -8.09 -1.28 -24.42
CA PHE A 422 -8.56 -0.27 -23.50
C PHE A 422 -9.94 0.28 -23.88
N GLN A 423 -10.18 0.60 -25.16
CA GLN A 423 -11.49 1.05 -25.63
C GLN A 423 -12.57 0.00 -25.34
N LEU A 424 -12.26 -1.28 -25.53
CA LEU A 424 -13.15 -2.38 -25.16
C LEU A 424 -13.43 -2.40 -23.64
N VAL A 425 -12.40 -2.32 -22.79
CA VAL A 425 -12.59 -2.22 -21.33
C VAL A 425 -13.43 -1.01 -20.92
N SER A 426 -13.22 0.14 -21.56
CA SER A 426 -13.99 1.36 -21.34
C SER A 426 -15.48 1.19 -21.72
N LYS A 427 -15.78 0.49 -22.83
CA LYS A 427 -17.17 0.11 -23.19
C LYS A 427 -17.79 -0.87 -22.20
N ILE A 428 -17.04 -1.88 -21.76
CA ILE A 428 -17.48 -2.86 -20.76
C ILE A 428 -17.85 -2.16 -19.45
N TYR A 429 -17.06 -1.18 -19.02
CA TYR A 429 -17.35 -0.37 -17.83
C TYR A 429 -18.71 0.35 -17.90
N LYS A 430 -19.10 0.82 -19.10
CA LYS A 430 -20.40 1.45 -19.31
C LYS A 430 -21.55 0.43 -19.33
N VAL A 431 -21.33 -0.75 -19.90
CA VAL A 431 -22.40 -1.72 -20.22
C VAL A 431 -22.66 -2.74 -19.10
N VAL A 432 -21.63 -3.23 -18.42
CA VAL A 432 -21.77 -4.32 -17.44
C VAL A 432 -22.55 -3.90 -16.19
N PRO A 433 -22.27 -2.75 -15.53
CA PRO A 433 -22.91 -2.46 -14.25
C PRO A 433 -24.45 -2.37 -14.31
N PRO A 434 -25.07 -1.73 -15.33
CA PRO A 434 -26.52 -1.75 -15.49
C PRO A 434 -27.09 -3.17 -15.67
N ILE A 435 -26.44 -4.01 -16.48
CA ILE A 435 -26.88 -5.41 -16.69
C ILE A 435 -26.82 -6.20 -15.39
N LEU A 436 -25.72 -6.11 -14.65
CA LEU A 436 -25.57 -6.83 -13.38
C LEU A 436 -26.60 -6.36 -12.35
N THR A 437 -26.93 -5.07 -12.34
CA THR A 437 -28.01 -4.51 -11.51
C THR A 437 -29.36 -5.12 -11.89
N GLU A 438 -29.66 -5.20 -13.19
CA GLU A 438 -30.91 -5.79 -13.72
C GLU A 438 -31.07 -7.27 -13.33
N THR A 439 -29.98 -8.02 -13.17
CA THR A 439 -30.08 -9.42 -12.73
C THR A 439 -30.65 -9.59 -11.32
N GLY A 440 -30.55 -8.58 -10.44
CA GLY A 440 -30.92 -8.67 -9.02
C GLY A 440 -30.07 -9.64 -8.18
N LYS A 441 -29.05 -10.29 -8.76
CA LYS A 441 -28.20 -11.30 -8.08
C LYS A 441 -26.91 -10.71 -7.51
N VAL A 442 -26.42 -9.63 -8.11
CA VAL A 442 -25.15 -9.00 -7.73
C VAL A 442 -25.43 -7.77 -6.90
N LYS A 443 -24.93 -7.76 -5.65
CA LYS A 443 -25.16 -6.65 -4.72
C LYS A 443 -24.45 -5.37 -5.15
N ASN A 444 -23.19 -5.48 -5.59
CA ASN A 444 -22.40 -4.34 -6.04
C ASN A 444 -21.79 -4.63 -7.43
N PRO A 445 -22.30 -4.02 -8.50
CA PRO A 445 -22.03 -4.41 -9.88
C PRO A 445 -20.77 -3.76 -10.50
N TRP A 446 -19.87 -3.24 -9.66
CA TRP A 446 -18.74 -2.42 -10.08
C TRP A 446 -17.45 -3.23 -10.30
N PRO A 447 -16.51 -2.74 -11.13
CA PRO A 447 -15.25 -3.42 -11.36
C PRO A 447 -14.25 -3.23 -10.21
N ASN A 448 -13.29 -4.15 -10.14
CA ASN A 448 -12.11 -4.08 -9.28
C ASN A 448 -10.82 -3.79 -10.10
N VAL A 449 -9.70 -3.64 -9.39
CA VAL A 449 -8.37 -3.41 -9.98
C VAL A 449 -7.97 -4.37 -11.11
N ASP A 450 -8.35 -5.64 -11.02
CA ASP A 450 -7.98 -6.71 -11.96
C ASP A 450 -8.70 -6.61 -13.30
N ALA A 451 -9.85 -5.92 -13.33
CA ALA A 451 -10.58 -5.63 -14.57
C ALA A 451 -9.83 -4.71 -15.55
N HIS A 452 -8.74 -4.06 -15.11
CA HIS A 452 -8.03 -3.04 -15.88
C HIS A 452 -6.53 -3.28 -16.02
N SER A 453 -5.87 -3.88 -15.03
CA SER A 453 -4.41 -3.95 -14.97
C SER A 453 -3.77 -4.69 -16.14
N GLY A 454 -4.40 -5.77 -16.62
CA GLY A 454 -3.88 -6.57 -17.73
C GLY A 454 -3.75 -5.79 -19.03
N VAL A 455 -4.69 -4.89 -19.35
CA VAL A 455 -4.66 -4.15 -20.63
C VAL A 455 -3.52 -3.14 -20.68
N LEU A 456 -3.20 -2.54 -19.53
CA LEU A 456 -2.06 -1.63 -19.39
C LEU A 456 -0.74 -2.38 -19.63
N LEU A 457 -0.57 -3.55 -19.01
CA LEU A 457 0.65 -4.37 -19.19
C LEU A 457 0.80 -4.84 -20.64
N GLN A 458 -0.28 -5.29 -21.28
CA GLN A 458 -0.28 -5.74 -22.67
C GLN A 458 0.15 -4.63 -23.64
N TYR A 459 -0.33 -3.40 -23.43
CA TYR A 459 -0.03 -2.23 -24.28
C TYR A 459 1.47 -1.95 -24.34
N TYR A 460 2.14 -1.92 -23.18
CA TYR A 460 3.59 -1.69 -23.11
C TYR A 460 4.44 -2.91 -23.47
N GLY A 461 3.82 -4.02 -23.90
CA GLY A 461 4.52 -5.20 -24.40
C GLY A 461 4.91 -6.22 -23.33
N MET A 462 4.38 -6.11 -22.10
CA MET A 462 4.47 -7.16 -21.07
C MET A 462 3.32 -8.15 -21.31
N LYS A 463 3.49 -9.08 -22.27
CA LYS A 463 2.39 -9.93 -22.77
C LYS A 463 2.27 -11.27 -22.07
N GLU A 464 3.25 -11.62 -21.25
CA GLU A 464 3.43 -12.93 -20.63
C GLU A 464 2.53 -13.09 -19.39
N MET A 465 1.24 -13.41 -19.60
CA MET A 465 0.22 -13.44 -18.53
C MET A 465 0.58 -14.30 -17.31
N ASN A 466 1.33 -15.41 -17.49
CA ASN A 466 1.78 -16.26 -16.36
C ASN A 466 2.73 -15.53 -15.40
N TYR A 467 3.33 -14.41 -15.84
CA TYR A 467 4.23 -13.60 -15.03
C TYR A 467 3.52 -12.51 -14.21
N TYR A 468 2.26 -12.20 -14.50
CA TYR A 468 1.57 -11.07 -13.86
C TYR A 468 1.42 -11.23 -12.35
N THR A 469 1.23 -12.46 -11.87
CA THR A 469 1.18 -12.74 -10.43
C THR A 469 2.54 -12.50 -9.74
N VAL A 470 3.66 -12.57 -10.47
CA VAL A 470 4.98 -12.18 -9.91
C VAL A 470 5.03 -10.67 -9.67
N LEU A 471 4.54 -9.85 -10.61
CA LEU A 471 4.42 -8.40 -10.40
C LEU A 471 3.54 -8.10 -9.17
N PHE A 472 2.42 -8.81 -9.04
CA PHE A 472 1.55 -8.69 -7.88
C PHE A 472 2.28 -9.09 -6.59
N GLY A 473 3.05 -10.18 -6.60
CA GLY A 473 3.88 -10.59 -5.46
C GLY A 473 4.89 -9.51 -5.05
N VAL A 474 5.62 -8.95 -6.01
CA VAL A 474 6.59 -7.85 -5.77
C VAL A 474 5.91 -6.65 -5.13
N SER A 475 4.75 -6.23 -5.63
CA SER A 475 3.97 -5.15 -5.01
C SER A 475 3.51 -5.50 -3.59
N ARG A 476 2.89 -6.68 -3.43
CA ARG A 476 2.29 -7.14 -2.17
C ARG A 476 3.29 -7.25 -1.02
N ALA A 477 4.58 -7.43 -1.34
CA ALA A 477 5.66 -7.42 -0.36
C ALA A 477 5.64 -6.18 0.54
N LEU A 478 5.34 -5.01 -0.03
CA LEU A 478 5.35 -3.74 0.70
C LEU A 478 4.36 -3.77 1.89
N GLY A 479 3.12 -4.22 1.66
CA GLY A 479 2.09 -4.30 2.69
C GLY A 479 2.36 -5.39 3.72
N VAL A 480 2.58 -6.62 3.25
CA VAL A 480 2.70 -7.78 4.15
C VAL A 480 3.96 -7.73 5.02
N LEU A 481 5.05 -7.16 4.50
CA LEU A 481 6.29 -7.00 5.28
C LEU A 481 6.21 -5.81 6.23
N ALA A 482 5.55 -4.70 5.84
CA ALA A 482 5.25 -3.63 6.77
C ALA A 482 4.38 -4.13 7.94
N SER A 483 3.36 -4.95 7.66
CA SER A 483 2.54 -5.59 8.70
C SER A 483 3.37 -6.54 9.56
N LEU A 484 4.24 -7.37 8.96
CA LEU A 484 5.06 -8.33 9.71
C LEU A 484 6.04 -7.65 10.69
N VAL A 485 6.60 -6.49 10.31
CA VAL A 485 7.40 -5.65 11.22
C VAL A 485 6.56 -5.22 12.43
N TRP A 486 5.33 -4.73 12.19
CA TRP A 486 4.42 -4.35 13.26
C TRP A 486 3.96 -5.53 14.12
N ASP A 487 3.77 -6.71 13.54
CA ASP A 487 3.41 -7.92 14.30
C ASP A 487 4.47 -8.25 15.35
N ARG A 488 5.76 -8.08 15.01
CA ARG A 488 6.87 -8.27 15.94
C ARG A 488 7.02 -7.10 16.91
N ALA A 489 6.82 -5.87 16.44
CA ALA A 489 6.87 -4.68 17.28
C ALA A 489 5.80 -4.72 18.38
N LEU A 490 4.58 -5.15 18.06
CA LEU A 490 3.48 -5.32 19.01
C LEU A 490 3.57 -6.64 19.79
N GLY A 491 4.53 -7.50 19.46
CA GLY A 491 4.75 -8.78 20.13
C GLY A 491 3.56 -9.73 20.01
N LEU A 492 2.85 -9.70 18.87
CA LEU A 492 1.68 -10.53 18.61
C LEU A 492 2.00 -12.02 18.79
N PRO A 493 1.09 -12.80 19.38
CA PRO A 493 1.33 -14.21 19.68
C PRO A 493 1.21 -15.09 18.44
N ILE A 494 1.55 -16.36 18.59
CA ILE A 494 1.25 -17.40 17.60
C ILE A 494 -0.25 -17.45 17.30
N GLU A 495 -0.60 -17.48 16.02
CA GLU A 495 -1.97 -17.72 15.58
C GLU A 495 -2.29 -19.22 15.72
N ARG A 496 -3.35 -19.54 16.47
CA ARG A 496 -3.69 -20.94 16.80
C ARG A 496 -5.20 -21.15 16.99
N PRO A 497 -6.02 -21.04 15.93
CA PRO A 497 -7.45 -21.29 16.01
C PRO A 497 -7.75 -22.74 16.43
N LYS A 498 -8.90 -22.95 17.08
CA LYS A 498 -9.35 -24.30 17.45
C LYS A 498 -10.17 -24.90 16.30
N SER A 499 -9.83 -26.12 15.89
CA SER A 499 -10.63 -26.90 14.95
C SER A 499 -11.59 -27.85 15.67
N PHE A 500 -12.68 -28.20 14.99
CA PHE A 500 -13.71 -29.13 15.45
C PHE A 500 -14.10 -30.05 14.29
N SER A 501 -14.36 -31.32 14.57
CA SER A 501 -14.96 -32.24 13.60
C SER A 501 -16.47 -32.07 13.52
N THR A 502 -17.07 -32.54 12.43
CA THR A 502 -18.55 -32.59 12.28
C THR A 502 -19.21 -33.30 13.47
N ASP A 503 -18.69 -34.45 13.90
CA ASP A 503 -19.23 -35.21 15.02
C ASP A 503 -19.21 -34.41 16.33
N MET A 504 -18.12 -33.66 16.57
CA MET A 504 -18.02 -32.81 17.73
C MET A 504 -19.06 -31.69 17.69
N LEU A 505 -19.25 -31.05 16.53
CA LEU A 505 -20.27 -30.01 16.34
C LEU A 505 -21.69 -30.55 16.56
N VAL A 506 -22.01 -31.73 16.01
CA VAL A 506 -23.31 -32.41 16.23
C VAL A 506 -23.52 -32.72 17.72
N ASN A 507 -22.48 -33.18 18.42
CA ASN A 507 -22.59 -33.44 19.85
C ASN A 507 -22.75 -32.16 20.68
N MET A 508 -22.18 -31.03 20.22
CA MET A 508 -22.35 -29.73 20.86
C MET A 508 -23.75 -29.16 20.67
N THR A 509 -24.42 -29.41 19.54
CA THR A 509 -25.81 -28.96 19.31
C THR A 509 -26.84 -29.76 20.09
N LYS A 510 -26.55 -31.03 20.41
CA LYS A 510 -27.41 -31.87 21.28
C LYS A 510 -27.34 -31.51 22.77
N LYS A 511 -26.28 -30.81 23.20
CA LYS A 511 -26.05 -30.41 24.61
C LYS A 511 -26.55 -28.99 24.92
N LYS A 512 -26.92 -28.23 23.90
CA LYS A 512 -27.65 -26.97 24.04
C LYS A 512 -29.14 -27.27 24.06
#